data_AF-A0A2V9T155-F1
#
_entry.id   AF-A0A2V9T155-F1
#
_cell.length_a   1.000
_cell.length_b   1.000
_cell.length_c   1.000
_cell.angle_alpha   90.00
_cell.angle_beta   90.00
_cell.angle_gamma   90.00
#
_symmetry.space_group_name_H-M   'P 1'
#
loop_
_entity.id
_entity.type
_entity.pdbx_description
1 polymer ?
#
loop_
_entity_poly.entity_id
_entity_poly.type
_entity_poly.pdbx_seq_one_letter_code
_entity_poly.pdbx_strand_id
1 'polypeptide(L)'
;MISLFSIVAIGFFLGMRHATDADHVIAMSTIVSRQQSPWRAALIGGVWGIGHTLTIFIVGTAIILFNLVIPARLGLTMELTVGFMLIALGLWNVASFLRARPSTRIHSHAHAHGDYVHTHPHGHAPETHTHTPEQTPLAWLDRRLANLVAYQLIRPLIVGVVHGLAGSAAVALLVLASIPNSKWAITYLLVFGAGTIAGMSLITISMMSAFAYAGARSKWFTQRLAMASGLISLAFGLFLTYQIFFVKGLLTNHPQWTPH
;
A
#
# COMPACT_ATOMS: atom_id res chain seq x y z
N MET A 1 30.92 22.06 -4.51
CA MET A 1 31.03 20.73 -3.87
C MET A 1 29.72 20.48 -3.16
N ILE A 2 28.97 19.43 -3.50
CA ILE A 2 27.74 19.08 -2.75
C ILE A 2 28.21 18.56 -1.39
N SER A 3 27.77 19.18 -0.30
CA SER A 3 28.16 18.75 1.05
C SER A 3 27.52 17.39 1.39
N LEU A 4 28.16 16.60 2.26
CA LEU A 4 27.57 15.35 2.77
C LEU A 4 26.17 15.57 3.34
N PHE A 5 25.97 16.68 4.03
CA PHE A 5 24.68 17.10 4.56
C PHE A 5 23.64 17.27 3.44
N SER A 6 24.01 17.89 2.32
CA SER A 6 23.14 18.07 1.16
C SER A 6 22.75 16.72 0.54
N ILE A 7 23.67 15.75 0.43
CA ILE A 7 23.37 14.40 -0.10
C ILE A 7 22.36 13.68 0.80
N VAL A 8 22.58 13.74 2.12
CA VAL A 8 21.68 13.12 3.11
C VAL A 8 20.30 13.80 3.07
N ALA A 9 20.25 15.13 3.08
CA ALA A 9 19.00 15.87 3.03
C ALA A 9 18.23 15.56 1.74
N ILE A 10 18.88 15.65 0.58
CA ILE A 10 18.24 15.36 -0.71
C ILE A 10 17.73 13.93 -0.76
N GLY A 11 18.54 12.93 -0.38
CA GLY A 11 18.09 11.54 -0.36
C GLY A 11 16.88 11.32 0.54
N PHE A 12 16.89 11.91 1.74
CA PHE A 12 15.80 11.76 2.70
C PHE A 12 14.50 12.41 2.21
N PHE A 13 14.57 13.67 1.74
CA PHE A 13 13.39 14.38 1.24
C PHE A 13 12.87 13.81 -0.08
N LEU A 14 13.74 13.31 -0.97
CA LEU A 14 13.32 12.58 -2.16
C LEU A 14 12.61 11.27 -1.80
N GLY A 15 13.12 10.54 -0.79
CA GLY A 15 12.43 9.36 -0.26
C GLY A 15 11.05 9.68 0.30
N MET A 16 10.91 10.77 1.06
CA MET A 16 9.60 11.21 1.54
C MET A 16 8.66 11.63 0.40
N ARG A 17 9.15 12.32 -0.63
CA ARG A 17 8.36 12.65 -1.82
C ARG A 17 7.94 11.40 -2.57
N HIS A 18 8.81 10.42 -2.71
CA HIS A 18 8.50 9.14 -3.37
C HIS A 18 7.31 8.44 -2.70
N ALA A 19 7.26 8.46 -1.36
CA ALA A 19 6.11 7.94 -0.62
C ALA A 19 4.77 8.66 -0.93
N THR A 20 4.81 9.88 -1.48
CA THR A 20 3.63 10.65 -1.90
C THR A 20 3.18 10.37 -3.33
N ASP A 21 3.85 9.46 -4.05
CA ASP A 21 3.45 9.11 -5.41
C ASP A 21 2.04 8.49 -5.44
N ALA A 22 1.35 8.71 -6.56
CA ALA A 22 -0.08 8.45 -6.67
C ALA A 22 -0.42 6.98 -6.37
N ASP A 23 0.41 6.05 -6.82
CA ASP A 23 0.27 4.62 -6.57
C ASP A 23 0.32 4.28 -5.07
N HIS A 24 1.25 4.87 -4.32
CA HIS A 24 1.38 4.71 -2.87
C HIS A 24 0.19 5.30 -2.13
N VAL A 25 -0.17 6.55 -2.43
CA VAL A 25 -1.29 7.25 -1.78
C VAL A 25 -2.60 6.51 -2.02
N ILE A 26 -2.84 6.06 -3.26
CA ILE A 26 -4.03 5.30 -3.63
C ILE A 26 -4.07 3.97 -2.88
N ALA A 27 -3.00 3.17 -2.91
CA ALA A 27 -2.97 1.90 -2.18
C ALA A 27 -3.11 2.11 -0.66
N MET A 28 -2.45 3.11 -0.06
CA MET A 28 -2.61 3.45 1.36
C MET A 28 -4.05 3.84 1.69
N SER A 29 -4.73 4.58 0.82
CA SER A 29 -6.12 4.99 1.05
C SER A 29 -7.06 3.78 1.12
N THR A 30 -6.80 2.73 0.34
CA THR A 30 -7.61 1.50 0.37
C THR A 30 -7.44 0.72 1.68
N ILE A 31 -6.26 0.80 2.30
CA ILE A 31 -5.93 0.08 3.54
C ILE A 31 -6.34 0.88 4.77
N VAL A 32 -6.00 2.18 4.81
CA VAL A 32 -6.22 3.07 5.97
C VAL A 32 -7.68 3.44 6.14
N SER A 33 -8.49 3.46 5.07
CA SER A 33 -9.94 3.75 5.14
C SER A 33 -10.73 2.81 6.07
N ARG A 34 -10.16 1.67 6.47
CA ARG A 34 -10.78 0.72 7.42
C ARG A 34 -10.19 0.78 8.83
N GLN A 35 -9.11 1.52 9.03
CA GLN A 35 -8.48 1.63 10.33
C GLN A 35 -9.15 2.73 11.16
N GLN A 36 -9.06 2.61 12.48
CA GLN A 36 -9.67 3.55 13.43
C GLN A 36 -8.61 4.23 14.33
N SER A 37 -7.36 3.75 14.28
CA SER A 37 -6.27 4.26 15.12
C SER A 37 -5.16 4.86 14.25
N PRO A 38 -4.78 6.13 14.47
CA PRO A 38 -3.69 6.78 13.73
C PRO A 38 -2.34 6.08 13.96
N TRP A 39 -2.10 5.59 15.18
CA TRP A 39 -0.90 4.83 15.49
C TRP A 39 -0.83 3.50 14.72
N ARG A 40 -1.94 2.77 14.62
CA ARG A 40 -1.98 1.54 13.81
C ARG A 40 -1.81 1.84 12.33
N ALA A 41 -2.36 2.96 11.84
CA ALA A 41 -2.13 3.40 10.47
C ALA A 41 -0.63 3.69 10.22
N ALA A 42 0.03 4.37 11.16
CA ALA A 42 1.48 4.61 11.14
C ALA A 42 2.29 3.32 11.03
N LEU A 43 1.98 2.34 11.90
CA LEU A 43 2.68 1.06 11.92
C LEU A 43 2.50 0.29 10.61
N ILE A 44 1.29 0.30 10.06
CA ILE A 44 1.01 -0.30 8.75
C ILE A 44 1.82 0.40 7.66
N GLY A 45 1.86 1.74 7.65
CA GLY A 45 2.67 2.52 6.73
C GLY A 45 4.17 2.26 6.87
N GLY A 46 4.68 2.18 8.09
CA GLY A 46 6.08 1.91 8.38
C GLY A 46 6.51 0.50 7.99
N VAL A 47 5.68 -0.51 8.28
CA VAL A 47 5.98 -1.92 7.92
C VAL A 47 5.89 -2.15 6.42
N TRP A 48 4.93 -1.51 5.76
CA TRP A 48 4.91 -1.43 4.30
C TRP A 48 6.19 -0.76 3.79
N GLY A 49 6.52 0.42 4.30
CA GLY A 49 7.75 1.14 3.96
C GLY A 49 9.01 0.29 4.12
N ILE A 50 9.10 -0.54 5.17
CA ILE A 50 10.22 -1.46 5.38
C ILE A 50 10.29 -2.49 4.25
N GLY A 51 9.17 -3.15 3.90
CA GLY A 51 9.15 -4.13 2.81
C GLY A 51 9.53 -3.52 1.46
N HIS A 52 9.02 -2.33 1.18
CA HIS A 52 9.32 -1.57 -0.02
C HIS A 52 10.80 -1.18 -0.10
N THR A 53 11.32 -0.54 0.96
CA THR A 53 12.71 -0.13 1.07
C THR A 53 13.65 -1.32 1.00
N LEU A 54 13.31 -2.47 1.60
CA LEU A 54 14.13 -3.68 1.55
C LEU A 54 14.34 -4.13 0.10
N THR A 55 13.27 -4.19 -0.69
CA THR A 55 13.37 -4.58 -2.09
C THR A 55 14.18 -3.57 -2.90
N ILE A 56 13.90 -2.27 -2.74
CA ILE A 56 14.67 -1.20 -3.40
C ILE A 56 16.16 -1.31 -3.04
N PHE A 57 16.46 -1.54 -1.77
CA PHE A 57 17.82 -1.65 -1.29
C PHE A 57 18.54 -2.85 -1.89
N ILE A 58 17.92 -4.03 -1.88
CA ILE A 58 18.51 -5.26 -2.43
C ILE A 58 18.70 -5.14 -3.95
N VAL A 59 17.63 -4.80 -4.68
CA VAL A 59 17.65 -4.72 -6.15
C VAL A 59 18.55 -3.57 -6.60
N GLY A 60 18.41 -2.40 -5.97
CA GLY A 60 19.24 -1.23 -6.26
C GLY A 60 20.71 -1.47 -5.97
N THR A 61 21.06 -2.10 -4.84
CA THR A 61 22.46 -2.46 -4.55
C THR A 61 23.00 -3.45 -5.57
N ALA A 62 22.23 -4.46 -5.97
CA ALA A 62 22.64 -5.38 -7.03
C ALA A 62 22.90 -4.65 -8.35
N ILE A 63 22.03 -3.72 -8.75
CA ILE A 63 22.22 -2.91 -9.95
C ILE A 63 23.51 -2.07 -9.86
N ILE A 64 23.79 -1.44 -8.71
CA ILE A 64 25.02 -0.66 -8.50
C ILE A 64 26.27 -1.54 -8.59
N LEU A 65 26.28 -2.68 -7.90
CA LEU A 65 27.47 -3.53 -7.76
C LEU A 65 27.79 -4.29 -9.04
N PHE A 66 26.77 -4.73 -9.78
CA PHE A 66 26.92 -5.52 -11.00
C PHE A 66 26.74 -4.69 -12.29
N ASN A 67 26.50 -3.39 -12.17
CA ASN A 67 26.24 -2.46 -13.28
C ASN A 67 25.17 -2.98 -14.26
N LEU A 68 24.05 -3.48 -13.69
CA LEU A 68 22.99 -4.12 -14.48
C LEU A 68 22.17 -3.08 -15.24
N VAL A 69 22.00 -3.30 -16.54
CA VAL A 69 21.08 -2.52 -17.37
C VAL A 69 19.71 -3.19 -17.35
N ILE A 70 18.69 -2.52 -16.81
CA ILE A 70 17.31 -3.02 -16.83
C ILE A 70 16.74 -2.84 -18.23
N PRO A 71 16.38 -3.93 -18.95
CA PRO A 71 15.72 -3.80 -20.25
C PRO A 71 14.31 -3.24 -20.08
N ALA A 72 13.84 -2.45 -21.06
CA ALA A 72 12.54 -1.77 -21.01
C ALA A 72 11.37 -2.72 -20.66
N ARG A 73 11.37 -3.94 -21.21
CA ARG A 73 10.33 -4.95 -20.91
C ARG A 73 10.30 -5.32 -19.43
N LEU A 74 11.47 -5.46 -18.80
CA LEU A 74 11.54 -5.82 -17.38
C LEU A 74 10.98 -4.68 -16.52
N GLY A 75 11.36 -3.43 -16.81
CA GLY A 75 10.79 -2.25 -16.14
C GLY A 75 9.27 -2.15 -16.29
N LEU A 76 8.75 -2.38 -17.49
CA LEU A 76 7.31 -2.41 -17.75
C LEU A 76 6.58 -3.55 -17.04
N THR A 77 7.17 -4.76 -16.96
CA THR A 77 6.56 -5.88 -16.22
C THR A 77 6.55 -5.63 -14.70
N MET A 78 7.58 -4.96 -14.19
CA MET A 78 7.63 -4.51 -12.81
C MET A 78 6.49 -3.51 -12.53
N GLU A 79 6.36 -2.44 -13.32
CA GLU A 79 5.24 -1.49 -13.20
C GLU A 79 3.86 -2.16 -13.34
N LEU A 80 3.73 -3.15 -14.23
CA LEU A 80 2.47 -3.87 -14.46
C LEU A 80 2.01 -4.61 -13.20
N THR A 81 2.97 -5.07 -12.39
CA THR A 81 2.68 -5.72 -11.10
C THR A 81 2.00 -4.74 -10.13
N VAL A 82 2.38 -3.44 -10.11
CA VAL A 82 1.62 -2.41 -9.38
C VAL A 82 0.21 -2.29 -9.93
N GLY A 83 0.08 -2.19 -11.26
CA GLY A 83 -1.23 -2.04 -11.91
C GLY A 83 -2.21 -3.13 -11.51
N PHE A 84 -1.78 -4.40 -11.58
CA PHE A 84 -2.59 -5.53 -11.13
C PHE A 84 -2.86 -5.53 -9.63
N MET A 85 -1.88 -5.16 -8.81
CA MET A 85 -2.09 -5.05 -7.37
C MET A 85 -3.15 -3.98 -7.03
N LEU A 86 -3.11 -2.81 -7.67
CA LEU A 86 -4.10 -1.74 -7.47
C LEU A 86 -5.49 -2.14 -7.94
N ILE A 87 -5.59 -2.87 -9.05
CA ILE A 87 -6.85 -3.47 -9.51
C ILE A 87 -7.38 -4.45 -8.45
N ALA A 88 -6.55 -5.36 -7.95
CA ALA A 88 -6.94 -6.34 -6.93
C ALA A 88 -7.42 -5.66 -5.63
N LEU A 89 -6.65 -4.69 -5.11
CA LEU A 89 -7.02 -3.90 -3.93
C LEU A 89 -8.33 -3.13 -4.15
N GLY A 90 -8.50 -2.53 -5.33
CA GLY A 90 -9.71 -1.80 -5.71
C GLY A 90 -10.94 -2.70 -5.77
N LEU A 91 -10.84 -3.83 -6.48
CA LEU A 91 -11.91 -4.83 -6.57
C LEU A 91 -12.29 -5.38 -5.20
N TRP A 92 -11.32 -5.68 -4.33
CA TRP A 92 -11.60 -6.16 -2.97
C TRP A 92 -12.33 -5.11 -2.14
N ASN A 93 -11.95 -3.84 -2.23
CA ASN A 93 -12.65 -2.77 -1.52
C ASN A 93 -14.09 -2.61 -2.01
N VAL A 94 -14.30 -2.55 -3.34
CA VAL A 94 -15.64 -2.44 -3.93
C VAL A 94 -16.51 -3.67 -3.61
N ALA A 95 -15.99 -4.88 -3.79
CA ALA A 95 -16.71 -6.12 -3.52
C ALA A 95 -17.14 -6.21 -2.05
N SER A 96 -16.27 -5.81 -1.12
CA SER A 96 -16.62 -5.81 0.30
C SER A 96 -17.74 -4.81 0.62
N PHE A 97 -17.79 -3.66 -0.06
CA PHE A 97 -18.84 -2.67 0.15
C PHE A 97 -20.18 -3.16 -0.38
N LEU A 98 -20.18 -3.78 -1.57
CA LEU A 98 -21.39 -4.37 -2.17
C LEU A 98 -21.96 -5.50 -1.31
N ARG A 99 -21.10 -6.32 -0.69
CA ARG A 99 -21.51 -7.36 0.26
C ARG A 99 -21.95 -6.83 1.62
N ALA A 100 -21.52 -5.62 2.00
CA ALA A 100 -21.89 -4.97 3.25
C ALA A 100 -23.23 -4.20 3.18
N ARG A 101 -23.95 -4.25 2.05
CA ARG A 101 -25.30 -3.69 1.95
C ARG A 101 -26.22 -4.42 2.94
N PRO A 102 -26.99 -3.69 3.77
CA PRO A 102 -27.82 -4.32 4.78
C PRO A 102 -28.97 -5.07 4.10
N SER A 103 -28.97 -6.39 4.24
CA SER A 103 -30.25 -7.07 4.50
C SER A 103 -30.86 -6.38 5.73
N THR A 104 -32.11 -5.95 5.61
CA THR A 104 -32.80 -4.93 6.41
C THR A 104 -33.08 -5.30 7.88
N ARG A 105 -32.17 -5.96 8.63
CA ARG A 105 -32.51 -6.41 10.01
C ARG A 105 -31.37 -6.70 11.00
N ILE A 106 -30.22 -6.02 10.93
CA ILE A 106 -29.14 -6.24 11.91
C ILE A 106 -28.58 -4.92 12.45
N HIS A 107 -28.79 -4.67 13.74
CA HIS A 107 -28.18 -3.57 14.49
C HIS A 107 -27.18 -4.12 15.52
N SER A 108 -26.20 -3.31 15.91
CA SER A 108 -25.18 -3.64 16.91
C SER A 108 -25.17 -2.55 17.99
N HIS A 109 -25.45 -2.89 19.24
CA HIS A 109 -25.30 -2.01 20.41
C HIS A 109 -24.09 -2.47 21.26
N ALA A 110 -23.57 -1.57 22.09
CA ALA A 110 -22.53 -1.89 23.08
C ALA A 110 -23.20 -2.39 24.35
N HIS A 111 -22.81 -3.58 24.82
CA HIS A 111 -23.21 -4.14 26.10
C HIS A 111 -22.01 -4.11 27.05
N ALA A 112 -22.28 -3.77 28.31
CA ALA A 112 -21.31 -3.83 29.40
C ALA A 112 -21.70 -4.99 30.33
N HIS A 113 -20.80 -5.96 30.48
CA HIS A 113 -20.90 -7.02 31.48
C HIS A 113 -19.84 -6.78 32.54
N GLY A 114 -20.25 -6.22 33.68
CA GLY A 114 -19.31 -5.80 34.72
C GLY A 114 -18.27 -4.84 34.13
N ASP A 115 -16.99 -5.23 34.19
CA ASP A 115 -15.85 -4.42 33.74
C ASP A 115 -15.52 -4.57 32.24
N TYR A 116 -16.34 -5.28 31.47
CA TYR A 116 -16.07 -5.60 30.08
C TYR A 116 -17.17 -5.10 29.13
N VAL A 117 -16.80 -4.17 28.24
CA VAL A 117 -17.71 -3.64 27.20
C VAL A 117 -17.41 -4.29 25.86
N HIS A 118 -18.42 -4.92 25.26
CA HIS A 118 -18.32 -5.49 23.92
C HIS A 118 -19.56 -5.19 23.05
N THR A 119 -19.38 -5.26 21.73
CA THR A 119 -20.45 -5.02 20.74
C THR A 119 -20.59 -6.25 19.84
N HIS A 120 -21.78 -6.84 19.79
CA HIS A 120 -22.11 -7.89 18.82
C HIS A 120 -23.40 -7.54 18.05
N PRO A 121 -23.53 -7.94 16.78
CA PRO A 121 -24.75 -7.74 15.99
C PRO A 121 -25.82 -8.77 16.36
N HIS A 122 -27.08 -8.33 16.56
CA HIS A 122 -28.22 -9.23 16.75
C HIS A 122 -29.38 -8.90 15.80
N GLY A 123 -30.18 -9.91 15.46
CA GLY A 123 -31.47 -9.79 14.77
C GLY A 123 -32.58 -10.37 15.64
N HIS A 124 -33.75 -9.73 15.67
CA HIS A 124 -34.89 -10.17 16.49
C HIS A 124 -35.63 -11.35 15.85
N ALA A 125 -35.12 -12.56 16.04
CA ALA A 125 -35.87 -13.82 15.91
C ALA A 125 -35.22 -14.85 16.86
N PRO A 126 -35.99 -15.56 17.73
CA PRO A 126 -35.40 -16.33 18.84
C PRO A 126 -34.61 -17.58 18.42
N GLU A 127 -34.68 -18.01 17.15
CA GLU A 127 -34.16 -19.30 16.69
C GLU A 127 -33.47 -19.26 15.31
N THR A 128 -32.90 -18.13 14.90
CA THR A 128 -32.11 -18.08 13.66
C THR A 128 -30.64 -17.78 13.95
N HIS A 129 -29.91 -18.81 14.36
CA HIS A 129 -28.46 -18.86 14.16
C HIS A 129 -28.18 -19.18 12.69
N THR A 130 -28.13 -18.15 11.85
CA THR A 130 -27.65 -18.26 10.47
C THR A 130 -26.86 -17.00 10.15
N HIS A 131 -25.53 -17.11 10.16
CA HIS A 131 -24.72 -16.99 8.95
C HIS A 131 -23.24 -17.28 9.26
N THR A 132 -22.75 -18.27 8.53
CA THR A 132 -21.36 -18.61 8.25
C THR A 132 -20.63 -17.41 7.63
N PRO A 133 -19.46 -17.03 8.15
CA PRO A 133 -18.63 -16.00 7.54
C PRO A 133 -17.94 -16.59 6.30
N GLU A 134 -18.65 -16.62 5.18
CA GLU A 134 -18.26 -17.21 3.90
C GLU A 134 -17.22 -16.34 3.17
N GLN A 135 -16.00 -16.87 3.03
CA GLN A 135 -15.48 -17.66 1.90
C GLN A 135 -14.60 -16.83 0.97
N THR A 136 -13.33 -16.69 1.35
CA THR A 136 -12.20 -16.56 0.42
C THR A 136 -11.07 -17.48 0.91
N PRO A 137 -10.22 -18.03 0.02
CA PRO A 137 -9.06 -18.84 0.42
C PRO A 137 -8.10 -18.08 1.35
N LEU A 138 -7.99 -16.76 1.15
CA LEU A 138 -7.22 -15.84 1.99
C LEU A 138 -7.85 -15.66 3.38
N ALA A 139 -9.19 -15.65 3.50
CA ALA A 139 -9.89 -15.52 4.77
C ALA A 139 -9.76 -16.76 5.70
N TRP A 140 -9.50 -17.94 5.12
CA TRP A 140 -9.21 -19.16 5.89
C TRP A 140 -7.80 -19.10 6.50
N LEU A 141 -6.83 -18.60 5.73
CA LEU A 141 -5.47 -18.34 6.21
C LEU A 141 -5.45 -17.22 7.26
N ASP A 142 -6.22 -16.14 7.01
CA ASP A 142 -6.50 -15.06 7.97
C ASP A 142 -6.95 -15.67 9.30
N ARG A 143 -7.92 -16.60 9.32
CA ARG A 143 -8.48 -17.07 10.59
C ARG A 143 -7.57 -18.06 11.34
N ARG A 144 -6.70 -18.80 10.65
CA ARG A 144 -5.71 -19.68 11.29
C ARG A 144 -4.50 -18.92 11.86
N LEU A 145 -4.19 -17.73 11.32
CA LEU A 145 -3.02 -16.92 11.70
C LEU A 145 -3.38 -15.54 12.32
N ALA A 146 -4.65 -15.13 12.38
CA ALA A 146 -5.12 -13.82 12.84
C ALA A 146 -4.78 -13.49 14.28
N ASN A 147 -4.59 -14.51 15.13
CA ASN A 147 -4.19 -14.30 16.53
C ASN A 147 -2.70 -13.99 16.69
N LEU A 148 -1.91 -14.06 15.62
CA LEU A 148 -0.52 -13.68 15.63
C LEU A 148 -0.42 -12.24 15.11
N VAL A 149 0.00 -11.32 15.96
CA VAL A 149 0.41 -9.94 15.60
C VAL A 149 1.30 -9.93 14.32
N ALA A 150 2.04 -11.01 14.09
CA ALA A 150 2.80 -11.27 12.87
C ALA A 150 1.97 -11.13 11.58
N TYR A 151 0.72 -11.62 11.50
CA TYR A 151 -0.05 -11.59 10.25
C TYR A 151 -0.49 -10.16 9.85
N GLN A 152 -0.82 -9.32 10.84
CA GLN A 152 -1.13 -7.91 10.61
C GLN A 152 0.08 -7.11 10.12
N LEU A 153 1.30 -7.57 10.40
CA LEU A 153 2.56 -6.98 9.95
C LEU A 153 3.04 -7.60 8.63
N ILE A 154 2.79 -8.89 8.39
CA ILE A 154 3.19 -9.59 7.18
C ILE A 154 2.47 -9.03 5.95
N ARG A 155 1.17 -8.72 6.04
CA ARG A 155 0.42 -8.25 4.88
C ARG A 155 0.96 -6.91 4.33
N PRO A 156 1.13 -5.84 5.14
CA PRO A 156 1.77 -4.61 4.68
C PRO A 156 3.19 -4.84 4.17
N LEU A 157 3.95 -5.74 4.81
CA LEU A 157 5.31 -6.09 4.38
C LEU A 157 5.33 -6.71 2.98
N ILE A 158 4.46 -7.70 2.70
CA ILE A 158 4.37 -8.35 1.39
C ILE A 158 3.94 -7.35 0.33
N VAL A 159 2.93 -6.53 0.62
CA VAL A 159 2.52 -5.43 -0.28
C VAL A 159 3.70 -4.52 -0.55
N GLY A 160 4.50 -4.21 0.48
CA GLY A 160 5.75 -3.47 0.32
C GLY A 160 6.77 -4.12 -0.57
N VAL A 161 7.06 -5.39 -0.37
CA VAL A 161 8.01 -6.12 -1.22
C VAL A 161 7.56 -6.12 -2.67
N VAL A 162 6.27 -6.38 -2.93
CA VAL A 162 5.68 -6.37 -4.27
C VAL A 162 5.73 -4.97 -4.87
N HIS A 163 5.34 -3.94 -4.12
CA HIS A 163 5.36 -2.55 -4.58
C HIS A 163 6.79 -2.04 -4.81
N GLY A 164 7.75 -2.45 -3.98
CA GLY A 164 9.18 -2.10 -4.11
C GLY A 164 9.86 -2.77 -5.29
N LEU A 165 9.39 -3.94 -5.73
CA LEU A 165 9.84 -4.58 -6.97
C LEU A 165 9.34 -3.80 -8.19
N ALA A 166 8.26 -3.06 -8.01
CA ALA A 166 7.42 -2.61 -9.08
C ALA A 166 7.75 -1.16 -9.47
N GLY A 167 8.85 -0.99 -10.21
CA GLY A 167 9.13 0.11 -11.15
C GLY A 167 9.37 1.53 -10.59
N SER A 168 8.61 2.00 -9.59
CA SER A 168 8.66 3.40 -9.11
C SER A 168 9.98 3.75 -8.40
N ALA A 169 10.77 2.74 -8.01
CA ALA A 169 12.13 2.90 -7.49
C ALA A 169 13.13 3.44 -8.53
N ALA A 170 12.78 3.45 -9.82
CA ALA A 170 13.68 3.85 -10.88
C ALA A 170 14.07 5.34 -10.83
N VAL A 171 13.31 6.19 -10.13
CA VAL A 171 13.70 7.57 -9.79
C VAL A 171 14.90 7.58 -8.84
N ALA A 172 14.95 6.67 -7.86
CA ALA A 172 16.12 6.52 -6.98
C ALA A 172 17.35 6.08 -7.78
N LEU A 173 17.16 5.26 -8.83
CA LEU A 173 18.22 4.80 -9.73
C LEU A 173 18.73 5.91 -10.67
N LEU A 174 17.89 6.89 -11.05
CA LEU A 174 18.30 8.03 -11.87
C LEU A 174 19.31 8.94 -11.16
N VAL A 175 19.10 9.21 -9.86
CA VAL A 175 20.08 9.97 -9.04
C VAL A 175 21.36 9.16 -8.85
N LEU A 176 21.24 7.84 -8.75
CA LEU A 176 22.35 6.90 -8.61
C LEU A 176 23.31 6.91 -9.80
N ALA A 177 22.80 7.03 -11.02
CA ALA A 177 23.59 7.10 -12.24
C ALA A 177 24.52 8.33 -12.30
N SER A 178 24.23 9.36 -11.48
CA SER A 178 25.07 10.54 -11.34
C SER A 178 26.16 10.42 -10.26
N ILE A 179 26.13 9.36 -9.44
CA ILE A 179 27.08 9.15 -8.34
C ILE A 179 28.18 8.16 -8.80
N PRO A 180 29.41 8.63 -9.07
CA PRO A 180 30.49 7.78 -9.61
C PRO A 180 31.04 6.76 -8.60
N ASN A 181 30.65 6.82 -7.33
CA ASN A 181 31.18 5.96 -6.27
C ASN A 181 30.07 5.09 -5.66
N SER A 182 30.22 3.77 -5.80
CA SER A 182 29.25 2.76 -5.33
C SER A 182 28.95 2.88 -3.82
N LYS A 183 29.92 3.27 -2.98
CA LYS A 183 29.68 3.44 -1.54
C LYS A 183 28.70 4.58 -1.28
N TRP A 184 28.91 5.72 -1.93
CA TRP A 184 28.02 6.89 -1.81
C TRP A 184 26.64 6.62 -2.40
N ALA A 185 26.57 5.83 -3.47
CA ALA A 185 25.33 5.36 -4.08
C ALA A 185 24.50 4.48 -3.11
N ILE A 186 25.15 3.53 -2.42
CA ILE A 186 24.51 2.68 -1.41
C ILE A 186 24.08 3.50 -0.18
N THR A 187 24.92 4.44 0.29
CA THR A 187 24.54 5.34 1.39
C THR A 187 23.33 6.20 1.02
N TYR A 188 23.29 6.74 -0.20
CA TYR A 188 22.13 7.46 -0.70
C TYR A 188 20.88 6.58 -0.69
N LEU A 189 20.98 5.32 -1.14
CA LEU A 189 19.87 4.37 -1.17
C LEU A 189 19.32 4.06 0.23
N LEU A 190 20.19 3.93 1.24
CA LEU A 190 19.78 3.77 2.64
C LEU A 190 19.03 5.00 3.17
N VAL A 191 19.55 6.20 2.90
CA VAL A 191 18.93 7.45 3.34
C VAL A 191 17.59 7.68 2.64
N PHE A 192 17.52 7.40 1.34
CA PHE A 192 16.28 7.40 0.57
C PHE A 192 15.27 6.40 1.14
N GLY A 193 15.72 5.20 1.49
CA GLY A 193 14.91 4.18 2.15
C GLY A 193 14.33 4.63 3.50
N ALA A 194 15.15 5.29 4.33
CA ALA A 194 14.71 5.86 5.59
C ALA A 194 13.69 6.98 5.39
N GLY A 195 13.93 7.87 4.42
CA GLY A 195 12.99 8.91 4.01
C GLY A 195 11.66 8.32 3.53
N THR A 196 11.70 7.24 2.76
CA THR A 196 10.50 6.55 2.28
C THR A 196 9.70 5.95 3.45
N ILE A 197 10.34 5.25 4.38
CA ILE A 197 9.66 4.68 5.57
C ILE A 197 9.01 5.80 6.40
N ALA A 198 9.72 6.91 6.62
CA ALA A 198 9.20 8.07 7.32
C ALA A 198 8.01 8.68 6.57
N GLY A 199 8.14 8.90 5.27
CA GLY A 199 7.08 9.44 4.41
C GLY A 199 5.82 8.58 4.41
N MET A 200 5.96 7.26 4.24
CA MET A 200 4.82 6.33 4.28
C MET A 200 4.12 6.34 5.65
N SER A 201 4.89 6.38 6.75
CA SER A 201 4.35 6.47 8.11
C SER A 201 3.61 7.80 8.34
N LEU A 202 4.17 8.91 7.86
CA LEU A 202 3.58 10.24 8.00
C LEU A 202 2.29 10.37 7.20
N ILE A 203 2.29 9.99 5.92
CA ILE A 203 1.11 10.09 5.04
C ILE A 203 -0.04 9.23 5.59
N THR A 204 0.25 8.02 6.07
CA THR A 204 -0.77 7.14 6.65
C THR A 204 -1.37 7.71 7.94
N ILE A 205 -0.56 8.29 8.84
CA ILE A 205 -1.06 9.01 10.03
C ILE A 205 -1.91 10.22 9.61
N SER A 206 -1.41 11.04 8.68
CA SER A 206 -2.09 12.25 8.22
C SER A 206 -3.43 11.93 7.59
N MET A 207 -3.48 10.92 6.72
CA MET A 207 -4.71 10.47 6.07
C MET A 207 -5.70 9.89 7.09
N MET A 208 -5.24 9.07 8.04
CA MET A 208 -6.10 8.55 9.10
C MET A 208 -6.66 9.67 10.00
N SER A 209 -5.82 10.65 10.34
CA SER A 209 -6.24 11.79 11.17
C SER A 209 -7.27 12.66 10.45
N ALA A 210 -7.08 12.89 9.15
CA ALA A 210 -8.07 13.58 8.31
C ALA A 210 -9.40 12.82 8.26
N PHE A 211 -9.38 11.50 8.11
CA PHE A 211 -10.59 10.67 8.11
C PHE A 211 -11.28 10.66 9.48
N ALA A 212 -10.50 10.60 10.57
CA ALA A 212 -11.01 10.68 11.93
C ALA A 212 -11.74 12.01 12.20
N TYR A 213 -11.16 13.12 11.73
CA TYR A 213 -11.77 14.45 11.83
C TYR A 213 -13.03 14.58 10.96
N ALA A 214 -13.00 14.06 9.72
CA ALA A 214 -14.10 14.17 8.76
C ALA A 214 -15.34 13.30 9.07
N GLY A 215 -15.29 12.47 10.13
CA GLY A 215 -16.45 11.72 10.60
C GLY A 215 -16.33 10.19 10.53
N ALA A 216 -15.12 9.61 10.62
CA ALA A 216 -14.90 8.15 10.68
C ALA A 216 -15.65 7.40 11.80
N ARG A 217 -16.30 8.13 12.73
CA ARG A 217 -17.23 7.57 13.71
C ARG A 217 -18.51 7.01 13.07
N SER A 218 -18.93 7.52 11.91
CA SER A 218 -20.08 7.00 11.18
C SER A 218 -19.67 5.82 10.28
N LYS A 219 -20.26 4.64 10.53
CA LYS A 219 -20.04 3.45 9.70
C LYS A 219 -20.31 3.73 8.21
N TRP A 220 -21.30 4.57 7.92
CA TRP A 220 -21.65 4.95 6.56
C TRP A 220 -20.58 5.81 5.88
N PHE A 221 -19.95 6.75 6.62
CA PHE A 221 -18.87 7.58 6.09
C PHE A 221 -17.65 6.71 5.76
N THR A 222 -17.25 5.85 6.68
CA THR A 222 -16.14 4.90 6.52
C THR A 222 -16.39 3.93 5.36
N GLN A 223 -17.62 3.42 5.20
CA GLN A 223 -17.99 2.55 4.08
C GLN A 223 -17.94 3.27 2.72
N ARG A 224 -18.43 4.52 2.65
CA ARG A 224 -18.33 5.34 1.43
C ARG A 224 -16.89 5.67 1.06
N LEU A 225 -16.06 5.97 2.05
CA LEU A 225 -14.65 6.23 1.85
C LEU A 225 -13.89 4.99 1.36
N ALA A 226 -14.21 3.81 1.90
CA ALA A 226 -13.68 2.54 1.42
C ALA A 226 -14.12 2.23 -0.02
N MET A 227 -15.38 2.55 -0.38
CA MET A 227 -15.87 2.43 -1.77
C MET A 227 -15.16 3.40 -2.70
N ALA A 228 -15.04 4.68 -2.33
CA ALA A 228 -14.39 5.71 -3.13
C ALA A 228 -12.91 5.39 -3.37
N SER A 229 -12.16 5.07 -2.32
CA SER A 229 -10.75 4.63 -2.44
C SER A 229 -10.62 3.37 -3.30
N GLY A 230 -11.55 2.42 -3.18
CA GLY A 230 -11.59 1.22 -4.02
C GLY A 230 -11.80 1.53 -5.50
N LEU A 231 -12.76 2.41 -5.83
CA LEU A 231 -13.01 2.84 -7.19
C LEU A 231 -11.84 3.62 -7.80
N ILE A 232 -11.23 4.52 -7.02
CA ILE A 232 -10.04 5.26 -7.44
C ILE A 232 -8.87 4.30 -7.71
N SER A 233 -8.64 3.33 -6.82
CA SER A 233 -7.62 2.29 -6.99
C SER A 233 -7.85 1.43 -8.23
N LEU A 234 -9.10 1.01 -8.47
CA LEU A 234 -9.46 0.25 -9.65
C LEU A 234 -9.25 1.06 -10.93
N ALA A 235 -9.73 2.31 -10.97
CA ALA A 235 -9.60 3.18 -12.13
C ALA A 235 -8.13 3.48 -12.45
N PHE A 236 -7.32 3.80 -11.44
CA PHE A 236 -5.90 4.09 -11.61
C PHE A 236 -5.12 2.83 -12.02
N GLY A 237 -5.42 1.68 -11.43
CA GLY A 237 -4.79 0.40 -11.81
C GLY A 237 -5.11 0.00 -13.26
N LEU A 238 -6.36 0.19 -13.70
CA LEU A 238 -6.76 -0.01 -15.10
C LEU A 238 -6.07 0.98 -16.04
N PHE A 239 -6.00 2.26 -15.65
CA PHE A 239 -5.27 3.30 -16.40
C PHE A 239 -3.80 2.94 -16.57
N LEU A 240 -3.11 2.55 -15.50
CA LEU A 240 -1.70 2.16 -15.54
C LEU A 240 -1.49 0.92 -16.43
N THR A 241 -2.37 -0.08 -16.30
CA THR A 241 -2.34 -1.29 -17.13
C THR A 241 -2.52 -0.94 -18.62
N TYR A 242 -3.47 -0.06 -18.94
CA TYR A 242 -3.68 0.43 -20.31
C TYR A 242 -2.45 1.15 -20.86
N GLN A 243 -1.86 2.05 -20.06
CA GLN A 243 -0.63 2.77 -20.42
C GLN A 243 0.50 1.79 -20.74
N ILE A 244 0.70 0.75 -19.93
CA ILE A 244 1.79 -0.21 -20.11
C ILE A 244 1.60 -1.07 -21.38
N PHE A 245 0.39 -1.57 -21.62
CA PHE A 245 0.13 -2.43 -22.77
C PHE A 245 0.07 -1.66 -24.09
N PHE A 246 -0.67 -0.55 -24.13
CA PHE A 246 -1.02 0.11 -25.38
C PHE A 246 -0.17 1.33 -25.70
N VAL A 247 0.24 2.10 -24.70
CA VAL A 247 1.03 3.33 -24.93
C VAL A 247 2.52 3.04 -24.92
N LYS A 248 3.00 2.38 -23.85
CA LYS A 248 4.40 1.96 -23.71
C LYS A 248 4.74 0.69 -24.51
N GLY A 249 3.71 0.02 -25.04
CA GLY A 249 3.85 -1.06 -26.00
C GLY A 249 4.58 -2.29 -25.47
N LEU A 250 4.29 -2.75 -24.25
CA LEU A 250 4.95 -3.91 -23.63
C LEU A 250 5.00 -5.15 -24.55
N LEU A 251 3.93 -5.39 -25.32
CA LEU A 251 3.80 -6.53 -26.25
C LEU A 251 4.28 -6.22 -27.68
N THR A 252 4.76 -5.00 -27.94
CA THR A 252 5.22 -4.58 -29.26
C THR A 252 6.72 -4.87 -29.45
N ASN A 253 7.20 -4.69 -30.68
CA ASN A 253 8.62 -4.83 -31.02
C ASN A 253 9.50 -3.69 -30.46
N HIS A 254 8.89 -2.57 -30.06
CA HIS A 254 9.60 -1.38 -29.57
C HIS A 254 9.01 -0.88 -28.25
N PRO A 255 9.23 -1.61 -27.13
CA PRO A 255 8.76 -1.18 -25.82
C PRO A 255 9.48 0.10 -25.39
N GLN A 256 8.71 1.13 -25.04
CA GLN A 256 9.24 2.39 -24.53
C GLN A 256 9.03 2.47 -23.03
N TRP A 257 10.13 2.44 -22.27
CA TRP A 257 10.09 2.56 -20.83
C TRP A 257 10.79 3.84 -20.39
N THR A 258 10.00 4.78 -19.87
CA THR A 258 10.49 5.93 -19.11
C THR A 258 10.21 5.67 -17.64
N PRO A 259 11.23 5.60 -16.78
CA PRO A 259 11.03 5.50 -15.35
C PRO A 259 10.41 6.80 -14.79
N HIS A 260 9.40 6.67 -13.92
CA HIS A 260 8.66 7.77 -13.30
C HIS A 260 8.64 7.67 -11.77
#